data_AF-A0A2R6DLQ2-F1
#
_entry.id   AF-A0A2R6DLQ2-F1
#
_cell.length_a   1.000
_cell.length_b   1.000
_cell.length_c   1.000
_cell.angle_alpha   90.00
_cell.angle_beta   90.00
_cell.angle_gamma   90.00
#
_symmetry.space_group_name_H-M   'P 1'
#
loop_
_entity.id
_entity.type
_entity.pdbx_description
1 polymer ?
#
loop_
_entity_poly.entity_id
_entity_poly.type
_entity_poly.pdbx_seq_one_letter_code
_entity_poly.pdbx_strand_id
1 'polypeptide(L)'
;MTPALVALSVGTRVSVAPLSILRELGIVVGTGAALAWVVPERIVSDDRMDGVSLVAITVLVHVAVVTSAAGDPSLAAIVPVGAAALVITGFGFVLAFGAATAFDLSAGQRRALYFATSLKNLGIAIVVGSALANRGGVGTAIVAYYVVQQLASGLVVGSLSPVSV
;
A
#
# COMPACT_ATOMS: atom_id res chain seq x y z
N MET A 1 10.39 -6.64 8.78
CA MET A 1 11.14 -7.04 7.57
C MET A 1 11.37 -5.88 6.58
N THR A 2 10.40 -4.97 6.42
CA THR A 2 10.46 -3.83 5.48
C THR A 2 11.78 -3.04 5.48
N PRO A 3 12.37 -2.62 6.63
CA PRO A 3 13.59 -1.81 6.62
C PRO A 3 14.82 -2.56 6.07
N ALA A 4 14.91 -3.86 6.33
CA ALA A 4 16.00 -4.70 5.84
C ALA A 4 15.89 -4.91 4.31
N LEU A 5 14.68 -5.16 3.81
CA LEU A 5 14.45 -5.30 2.37
C LEU A 5 14.75 -4.01 1.61
N VAL A 6 14.34 -2.85 2.15
CA VAL A 6 14.68 -1.55 1.56
C VAL A 6 16.19 -1.32 1.55
N ALA A 7 16.90 -1.60 2.66
CA ALA A 7 18.36 -1.49 2.69
C ALA A 7 19.06 -2.37 1.64
N LEU A 8 18.53 -3.58 1.39
CA LEU A 8 19.06 -4.49 0.36
C LEU A 8 18.72 -4.03 -1.07
N SER A 9 17.53 -3.49 -1.30
CA SER A 9 17.05 -3.14 -2.66
C SER A 9 17.62 -1.82 -3.20
N VAL A 10 17.89 -0.84 -2.33
CA VAL A 10 18.32 0.50 -2.77
C VAL A 10 19.84 0.56 -3.01
N GLY A 11 20.58 -0.47 -2.58
CA GLY A 11 22.02 -0.60 -2.78
C GLY A 11 22.85 0.40 -1.96
N THR A 12 24.17 0.42 -2.16
CA THR A 12 25.11 1.26 -1.37
C THR A 12 25.05 2.76 -1.69
N ARG A 13 24.33 3.16 -2.74
CA ARG A 13 24.27 4.56 -3.24
C ARG A 13 23.19 5.41 -2.57
N VAL A 14 22.44 4.85 -1.62
CA VAL A 14 21.44 5.57 -0.83
C VAL A 14 21.66 5.23 0.63
N SER A 15 21.93 6.26 1.43
CA SER A 15 21.97 6.10 2.88
C SER A 15 20.54 5.89 3.37
N VAL A 16 20.24 4.66 3.73
CA VAL A 16 19.02 4.31 4.46
C VAL A 16 19.39 4.31 5.93
N ALA A 17 18.54 4.87 6.79
CA ALA A 17 18.65 4.75 8.25
C ALA A 17 17.59 3.74 8.74
N PRO A 18 17.86 2.42 8.75
CA PRO A 18 16.87 1.41 9.09
C PRO A 18 16.24 1.63 10.46
N LEU A 19 17.01 2.14 11.42
CA LEU A 19 16.53 2.43 12.77
C LEU A 19 15.51 3.56 12.79
N SER A 20 15.69 4.59 11.96
CA SER A 20 14.71 5.68 11.81
C SER A 20 13.40 5.14 11.24
N ILE A 21 13.48 4.32 10.19
CA ILE A 21 12.30 3.65 9.60
C ILE A 21 11.61 2.75 10.63
N LEU A 22 12.36 1.95 11.40
CA LEU A 22 11.80 1.10 12.45
C LEU A 22 11.08 1.92 13.52
N ARG A 23 11.66 3.03 13.94
CA ARG A 23 11.06 3.93 14.94
C ARG A 23 9.75 4.51 14.44
N GLU A 24 9.73 5.06 13.23
CA GLU A 24 8.52 5.65 12.65
C GLU A 24 7.43 4.60 12.45
N LEU A 25 7.78 3.41 11.94
CA LEU A 25 6.83 2.29 11.83
C LEU A 25 6.31 1.85 13.20
N GLY A 26 7.18 1.77 14.21
CA GLY A 26 6.81 1.44 15.58
C GLY A 26 5.83 2.45 16.17
N ILE A 27 6.02 3.74 15.91
CA ILE A 27 5.09 4.79 16.35
C ILE A 27 3.73 4.64 15.67
N VAL A 28 3.68 4.51 14.34
CA VAL A 28 2.42 4.43 13.59
C VAL A 28 1.64 3.16 13.95
N VAL A 29 2.29 2.00 13.88
CA VAL A 29 1.65 0.71 14.16
C VAL A 29 1.32 0.58 15.64
N GLY A 30 2.24 1.00 16.53
CA GLY A 30 2.06 0.95 17.97
C GLY A 30 0.93 1.85 18.45
N THR A 31 0.81 3.06 17.90
CA THR A 31 -0.30 3.98 18.21
C THR A 31 -1.63 3.39 17.75
N GLY A 32 -1.68 2.81 16.54
CA GLY A 32 -2.88 2.12 16.06
C GLY A 32 -3.30 0.95 16.97
N ALA A 33 -2.34 0.13 17.42
CA ALA A 33 -2.60 -0.97 18.34
C ALA A 33 -3.06 -0.48 19.73
N ALA A 34 -2.45 0.59 20.25
CA ALA A 34 -2.85 1.19 21.51
C ALA A 34 -4.28 1.76 21.44
N LEU A 35 -4.62 2.44 20.33
CA LEU A 35 -5.97 2.94 20.09
C LEU A 35 -6.99 1.79 20.00
N ALA A 36 -6.67 0.71 19.29
CA ALA A 36 -7.53 -0.46 19.21
C ALA A 36 -7.79 -1.11 20.58
N TRP A 37 -6.81 -1.04 21.49
CA TRP A 37 -6.97 -1.56 22.86
C TRP A 37 -7.82 -0.65 23.75
N VAL A 38 -7.77 0.67 23.53
CA VAL A 38 -8.49 1.66 24.35
C VAL A 38 -9.93 1.88 23.87
N VAL A 39 -10.17 1.80 22.56
CA VAL A 39 -11.49 2.08 21.96
C VAL A 39 -12.38 0.83 22.04
N PRO A 40 -13.51 0.87 22.77
CA PRO A 40 -14.42 -0.26 22.85
C PRO A 40 -15.05 -0.59 21.49
N GLU A 41 -15.06 -1.87 21.11
CA GLU A 41 -15.60 -2.38 19.83
C GLU A 41 -17.04 -1.91 19.54
N ARG A 42 -17.86 -1.75 20.59
CA ARG A 42 -19.24 -1.27 20.50
C ARG A 42 -19.42 0.18 20.01
N ILE A 43 -18.36 0.99 19.97
CA ILE A 43 -18.42 2.40 19.54
C ILE A 43 -18.23 2.51 18.02
N VAL A 44 -17.61 1.51 17.40
CA VAL A 44 -17.20 1.54 16.00
C VAL A 44 -18.03 0.53 15.23
N SER A 45 -19.06 1.00 14.53
CA SER A 45 -19.82 0.15 13.61
C SER A 45 -19.00 -0.13 12.34
N ASP A 46 -18.98 -1.37 11.88
CA ASP A 46 -18.26 -1.80 10.67
C ASP A 46 -18.58 -0.93 9.44
N ASP A 47 -19.85 -0.54 9.25
CA ASP A 47 -20.27 0.33 8.13
C ASP A 47 -19.61 1.72 8.15
N ARG A 48 -19.23 2.23 9.32
CA ARG A 48 -18.53 3.50 9.46
C ARG A 48 -17.02 3.36 9.24
N MET A 49 -16.46 2.16 9.44
CA MET A 49 -15.05 1.90 9.22
C MET A 49 -14.67 1.97 7.75
N ASP A 50 -15.54 1.52 6.87
CA ASP A 50 -15.33 1.63 5.41
C ASP A 50 -15.28 3.09 4.98
N GLY A 51 -16.22 3.91 5.46
CA GLY A 51 -16.24 5.34 5.20
C GLY A 51 -15.01 6.08 5.75
N VAL A 52 -14.62 5.80 6.99
CA VAL A 52 -13.42 6.38 7.61
C VAL A 52 -12.15 5.95 6.88
N SER A 53 -12.04 4.70 6.46
CA SER A 53 -10.90 4.19 5.70
C SER A 53 -10.79 4.84 4.33
N LEU A 54 -11.92 5.02 3.64
CA LEU A 54 -11.96 5.74 2.37
C LEU A 54 -11.50 7.18 2.54
N VAL A 55 -12.04 7.90 3.54
CA VAL A 55 -11.62 9.27 3.86
C VAL A 55 -10.14 9.33 4.20
N ALA A 56 -9.63 8.42 5.03
CA ALA A 56 -8.22 8.36 5.40
C ALA A 56 -7.33 8.14 4.17
N ILE A 57 -7.70 7.22 3.28
CA ILE A 57 -6.98 6.97 2.03
C ILE A 57 -7.01 8.20 1.13
N THR A 58 -8.18 8.83 0.94
CA THR A 58 -8.32 10.06 0.14
C THR A 58 -7.44 11.18 0.69
N VAL A 59 -7.44 11.39 2.01
CA VAL A 59 -6.59 12.39 2.68
C VAL A 59 -5.11 12.05 2.49
N LEU A 60 -4.70 10.79 2.69
CA LEU A 60 -3.32 10.37 2.51
C LEU A 60 -2.84 10.58 1.05
N VAL A 61 -3.68 10.23 0.07
CA VAL A 61 -3.39 10.46 -1.35
C VAL A 61 -3.28 11.96 -1.61
N HIS A 62 -4.24 12.76 -1.14
CA HIS A 62 -4.23 14.21 -1.36
C HIS A 62 -3.00 14.88 -0.73
N VAL A 63 -2.71 14.59 0.55
CA VAL A 63 -1.52 15.08 1.25
C VAL A 63 -0.25 14.66 0.51
N ALA A 64 -0.16 13.41 0.07
CA ALA A 64 1.00 12.93 -0.65
C ALA A 64 1.17 13.61 -2.03
N VAL A 65 0.08 13.87 -2.76
CA VAL A 65 0.11 14.67 -4.01
C VAL A 65 0.60 16.09 -3.72
N VAL A 66 -0.02 16.78 -2.76
CA VAL A 66 0.30 18.17 -2.43
C VAL A 66 1.73 18.32 -1.91
N THR A 67 2.18 17.41 -1.04
CA THR A 67 3.56 17.44 -0.50
C THR A 67 4.61 16.95 -1.49
N SER A 68 4.22 16.22 -2.53
CA SER A 68 5.14 15.86 -3.62
C SER A 68 5.45 17.02 -4.57
N ALA A 69 4.78 18.17 -4.40
CA ALA A 69 4.98 19.38 -5.20
C ALA A 69 6.28 20.11 -4.81
N ALA A 70 7.38 19.70 -5.44
CA ALA A 70 8.48 20.61 -5.79
C ALA A 70 8.67 20.72 -7.32
N GLY A 71 7.80 20.11 -8.12
CA GLY A 71 7.80 20.21 -9.58
C GLY A 71 6.61 19.46 -10.18
N ASP A 72 6.13 19.93 -11.33
CA ASP A 72 5.07 19.26 -12.10
C ASP A 72 5.60 17.89 -12.55
N PRO A 73 5.06 16.77 -12.05
CA PRO A 73 5.61 15.47 -12.35
C PRO A 73 5.35 15.17 -13.83
N SER A 74 6.42 15.10 -14.62
CA SER A 74 6.30 14.79 -16.04
C SER A 74 5.62 13.43 -16.20
N LEU A 75 4.72 13.30 -17.19
CA LEU A 75 4.10 12.02 -17.53
C LEU A 75 5.15 10.92 -17.76
N ALA A 76 6.32 11.30 -18.27
CA ALA A 76 7.46 10.41 -18.46
C ALA A 76 7.99 9.78 -17.15
N ALA A 77 7.82 10.43 -16.00
CA ALA A 77 8.18 9.89 -14.69
C ALA A 77 7.07 9.01 -14.09
N ILE A 78 5.80 9.29 -14.40
CA ILE A 78 4.64 8.58 -13.84
C ILE A 78 4.38 7.25 -14.56
N VAL A 79 4.43 7.24 -15.89
CA VAL A 79 4.16 6.07 -16.73
C VAL A 79 4.96 4.83 -16.31
N PRO A 80 6.30 4.88 -16.14
CA PRO A 80 7.06 3.69 -15.75
C PRO A 80 6.70 3.19 -14.35
N VAL A 81 6.35 4.09 -13.43
CA VAL A 81 5.87 3.71 -12.08
C VAL A 81 4.53 2.99 -12.16
N GLY A 82 3.60 3.52 -12.97
CA GLY A 82 2.31 2.89 -13.20
C GLY A 82 2.45 1.51 -13.86
N ALA A 83 3.32 1.39 -14.87
CA ALA A 83 3.61 0.10 -15.50
C ALA A 83 4.20 -0.91 -14.50
N ALA A 84 5.16 -0.48 -13.68
CA ALA A 84 5.72 -1.32 -12.62
C ALA A 84 4.65 -1.73 -11.59
N ALA A 85 3.72 -0.83 -11.26
CA ALA A 85 2.60 -1.12 -10.38
C ALA A 85 1.68 -2.21 -10.94
N LEU A 86 1.33 -2.14 -12.22
CA LEU A 86 0.54 -3.17 -12.90
C LEU A 86 1.27 -4.52 -12.92
N VAL A 87 2.55 -4.53 -13.28
CA VAL A 87 3.35 -5.77 -13.35
C VAL A 87 3.45 -6.41 -11.96
N ILE A 88 3.78 -5.65 -10.92
CA ILE A 88 3.92 -6.18 -9.56
C ILE A 88 2.56 -6.66 -9.03
N THR A 89 1.49 -5.91 -9.28
CA THR A 89 0.13 -6.30 -8.84
C THR A 89 -0.34 -7.57 -9.56
N GLY A 90 -0.08 -7.67 -10.87
CA GLY A 90 -0.38 -8.86 -11.67
C GLY A 90 0.43 -10.07 -11.23
N PHE A 91 1.71 -9.89 -10.92
CA PHE A 91 2.55 -10.95 -10.37
C PHE A 91 2.04 -11.43 -8.99
N GLY A 92 1.68 -10.49 -8.11
CA GLY A 92 1.05 -10.79 -6.83
C GLY A 92 -0.26 -11.57 -6.99
N PHE A 93 -1.08 -11.21 -7.98
CA PHE A 93 -2.29 -11.95 -8.35
C PHE A 93 -1.99 -13.39 -8.76
N VAL A 94 -1.05 -13.59 -9.70
CA VAL A 94 -0.67 -14.92 -10.18
C VAL A 94 -0.13 -15.79 -9.05
N LEU A 95 0.74 -15.24 -8.18
CA LEU A 95 1.26 -15.98 -7.03
C LEU A 95 0.18 -16.34 -6.02
N ALA A 96 -0.67 -15.37 -5.64
CA ALA A 96 -1.73 -15.61 -4.68
C ALA A 96 -2.73 -16.64 -5.20
N PHE A 97 -3.13 -16.53 -6.48
CA PHE A 97 -4.06 -17.46 -7.10
C PHE A 97 -3.44 -18.84 -7.33
N GLY A 98 -2.18 -18.91 -7.74
CA GLY A 98 -1.43 -20.15 -7.90
C GLY A 98 -1.27 -20.90 -6.58
N ALA A 99 -0.85 -20.20 -5.52
CA ALA A 99 -0.75 -20.78 -4.18
C ALA A 99 -2.13 -21.23 -3.67
N ALA A 100 -3.15 -20.38 -3.82
CA ALA A 100 -4.52 -20.73 -3.48
C ALA A 100 -5.03 -22.00 -4.17
N THR A 101 -4.68 -22.19 -5.44
CA THR A 101 -5.06 -23.38 -6.21
C THR A 101 -4.26 -24.60 -5.74
N ALA A 102 -2.96 -24.43 -5.49
CA ALA A 102 -2.11 -25.51 -4.99
C ALA A 102 -2.50 -26.02 -3.59
N PHE A 103 -3.09 -25.15 -2.76
CA PHE A 103 -3.54 -25.46 -1.39
C PHE A 103 -5.06 -25.65 -1.26
N ASP A 104 -5.78 -25.74 -2.38
CA ASP A 104 -7.25 -25.92 -2.43
C ASP A 104 -8.04 -24.96 -1.52
N LEU A 105 -7.67 -23.68 -1.57
CA LEU A 105 -8.30 -22.65 -0.73
C LEU A 105 -9.69 -22.26 -1.25
N SER A 106 -10.63 -22.05 -0.32
CA SER A 106 -11.97 -21.56 -0.63
C SER A 106 -11.94 -20.17 -1.28
N ALA A 107 -12.96 -19.81 -2.07
CA ALA A 107 -13.03 -18.52 -2.75
C ALA A 107 -12.90 -17.29 -1.81
N GLY A 108 -13.33 -17.40 -0.55
CA GLY A 108 -13.08 -16.38 0.47
C GLY A 108 -11.60 -16.27 0.84
N GLN A 109 -10.96 -17.39 1.15
CA GLN A 109 -9.53 -17.46 1.49
C GLN A 109 -8.63 -17.01 0.33
N ARG A 110 -8.99 -17.33 -0.92
CA ARG A 110 -8.24 -16.87 -2.11
C ARG A 110 -8.21 -15.35 -2.23
N ARG A 111 -9.37 -14.72 -2.05
CA ARG A 111 -9.50 -13.25 -2.06
C ARG A 111 -8.71 -12.63 -0.91
N ALA A 112 -8.85 -13.18 0.29
CA ALA A 112 -8.10 -12.73 1.46
C ALA A 112 -6.58 -12.82 1.24
N LEU A 113 -6.10 -13.94 0.67
CA LEU A 113 -4.69 -14.14 0.35
C LEU A 113 -4.19 -13.10 -0.67
N TYR A 114 -4.92 -12.89 -1.77
CA TYR A 114 -4.58 -11.89 -2.78
C TYR A 114 -4.43 -10.49 -2.18
N PHE A 115 -5.40 -10.06 -1.36
CA PHE A 115 -5.37 -8.76 -0.73
C PHE A 115 -4.22 -8.64 0.27
N ALA A 116 -3.99 -9.66 1.10
CA ALA A 116 -2.91 -9.66 2.08
C ALA A 116 -1.52 -9.58 1.43
N THR A 117 -1.33 -10.17 0.26
CA THR A 117 -0.01 -10.21 -0.41
C THR A 117 0.21 -9.09 -1.41
N SER A 118 -0.86 -8.57 -2.03
CA SER A 118 -0.76 -7.65 -3.17
C SER A 118 -1.08 -6.20 -2.81
N LEU A 119 -1.86 -5.95 -1.75
CA LEU A 119 -2.13 -4.60 -1.30
C LEU A 119 -1.00 -4.07 -0.44
N LYS A 120 -0.25 -3.10 -0.97
CA LYS A 120 0.74 -2.38 -0.18
C LYS A 120 0.08 -1.30 0.68
N ASN A 121 0.66 -1.07 1.85
CA ASN A 121 0.22 -0.03 2.78
C ASN A 121 0.82 1.34 2.38
N LEU A 122 -0.02 2.25 1.90
CA LEU A 122 0.37 3.61 1.49
C LEU A 122 1.03 4.40 2.62
N GLY A 123 0.44 4.37 3.82
CA GLY A 123 0.95 5.13 4.96
C GLY A 123 2.38 4.72 5.33
N ILE A 124 2.63 3.41 5.37
CA ILE A 124 3.97 2.85 5.57
C ILE A 124 4.92 3.27 4.44
N ALA A 125 4.47 3.23 3.19
CA ALA A 125 5.30 3.62 2.04
C ALA A 125 5.69 5.10 2.11
N ILE A 126 4.76 6.00 2.48
CA ILE A 126 5.03 7.44 2.66
C ILE A 126 6.04 7.68 3.78
N VAL A 127 5.85 7.03 4.94
CA VAL A 127 6.77 7.14 6.09
C VAL A 127 8.17 6.63 5.74
N VAL A 128 8.27 5.50 5.02
CA VAL A 128 9.55 4.99 4.55
C VAL A 128 10.16 5.93 3.50
N GLY A 129 9.34 6.45 2.59
CA GLY A 129 9.74 7.35 1.52
C GLY A 129 10.25 8.71 2.02
N SER A 130 9.65 9.24 3.08
CA SER A 130 10.11 10.49 3.72
C SER A 130 11.45 10.31 4.41
N ALA A 131 11.76 9.11 4.93
CA ALA A 131 13.11 8.80 5.45
C ALA A 131 14.18 8.76 4.35
N LEU A 132 13.78 8.70 3.06
CA LEU A 132 14.67 8.70 1.90
C LEU A 132 14.82 10.11 1.26
N ALA A 133 14.37 11.16 1.96
CA ALA A 133 14.10 12.55 1.54
C ALA A 133 15.12 13.31 0.66
N ASN A 134 16.28 12.76 0.32
CA ASN A 134 17.25 13.43 -0.55
C ASN A 134 16.95 13.30 -2.05
N ARG A 135 15.80 12.73 -2.46
CA ARG A 135 15.42 12.60 -3.87
C ARG A 135 13.96 12.99 -4.08
N GLY A 136 13.73 14.18 -4.61
CA GLY A 136 12.41 14.61 -5.08
C GLY A 136 11.84 13.57 -6.05
N GLY A 137 10.55 13.23 -5.88
CA GLY A 137 9.85 12.26 -6.73
C GLY A 137 9.52 10.91 -6.08
N VAL A 138 10.09 10.56 -4.92
CA VAL A 138 9.73 9.33 -4.20
C VAL A 138 8.26 9.34 -3.77
N GLY A 139 7.78 10.46 -3.23
CA GLY A 139 6.37 10.64 -2.86
C GLY A 139 5.42 10.47 -4.06
N THR A 140 5.74 11.11 -5.19
CA THR A 140 4.96 10.97 -6.43
C THR A 140 4.91 9.52 -6.90
N ALA A 141 6.04 8.81 -6.86
CA ALA A 141 6.09 7.40 -7.27
C ALA A 141 5.24 6.51 -6.34
N ILE A 142 5.29 6.74 -5.03
CA ILE A 142 4.46 6.01 -4.06
C ILE A 142 2.97 6.23 -4.35
N VAL A 143 2.55 7.47 -4.59
CA VAL A 143 1.16 7.81 -4.89
C VAL A 143 0.72 7.20 -6.21
N ALA A 144 1.50 7.39 -7.28
CA ALA A 144 1.18 6.85 -8.60
C ALA A 144 1.04 5.33 -8.56
N TYR A 145 1.97 4.65 -7.88
CA TYR A 145 1.90 3.21 -7.66
C TYR A 145 0.60 2.82 -6.95
N TYR A 146 0.26 3.53 -5.87
CA TYR A 146 -0.90 3.21 -5.06
C TYR A 146 -2.23 3.42 -5.80
N VAL A 147 -2.36 4.51 -6.56
CA VAL A 147 -3.55 4.76 -7.39
C VAL A 147 -3.75 3.64 -8.40
N VAL A 148 -2.69 3.26 -9.12
CA VAL A 148 -2.76 2.17 -10.12
C VAL A 148 -3.08 0.83 -9.46
N GLN A 149 -2.48 0.55 -8.30
CA GLN A 149 -2.77 -0.65 -7.52
C GLN A 149 -4.26 -0.71 -7.11
N GLN A 150 -4.82 0.39 -6.61
CA GLN A 150 -6.22 0.44 -6.19
C GLN A 150 -7.18 0.21 -7.36
N LEU A 151 -6.91 0.81 -8.52
CA LEU A 151 -7.70 0.58 -9.74
C LEU A 151 -7.61 -0.87 -10.21
N ALA A 152 -6.39 -1.43 -10.26
CA ALA A 152 -6.17 -2.81 -10.69
C ALA A 152 -6.84 -3.81 -9.74
N SER A 153 -6.69 -3.63 -8.43
CA SER A 153 -7.32 -4.50 -7.43
C SER A 153 -8.84 -4.37 -7.44
N GLY A 154 -9.40 -3.17 -7.65
CA GLY A 154 -10.84 -2.98 -7.83
C GLY A 154 -11.40 -3.79 -9.01
N LEU A 155 -10.69 -3.81 -10.14
CA LEU A 155 -11.07 -4.63 -11.31
C LEU A 155 -11.02 -6.13 -11.02
N VAL A 156 -10.00 -6.60 -10.30
CA VAL A 156 -9.87 -8.01 -9.89
C VAL A 156 -11.03 -8.42 -8.97
N VAL A 157 -11.45 -7.56 -8.05
CA VAL A 157 -12.60 -7.84 -7.18
C VAL A 157 -13.89 -7.93 -8.00
N GLY A 158 -14.07 -7.02 -8.95
CA GLY A 158 -15.22 -7.02 -9.86
C GLY A 158 -15.32 -8.31 -10.67
N SER A 159 -14.19 -8.88 -11.11
CA SER A 159 -14.18 -10.13 -11.88
C SER A 159 -14.30 -11.40 -11.02
N LEU A 160 -13.98 -11.34 -9.73
CA LEU A 160 -14.09 -12.45 -8.79
C LEU A 160 -15.41 -12.47 -8.00
N SER A 161 -16.25 -11.46 -8.15
CA SER A 161 -17.57 -11.41 -7.51
C SER A 161 -18.58 -12.19 -8.36
N PRO A 162 -19.43 -13.06 -7.76
CA PRO A 162 -20.53 -13.66 -8.49
C PRO A 162 -21.39 -12.54 -9.05
N VAL A 163 -21.75 -12.61 -10.34
CA VAL A 163 -22.80 -11.76 -10.90
C VAL A 163 -24.08 -12.17 -10.17
N SER A 164 -24.51 -11.38 -9.19
CA SER A 164 -25.83 -11.49 -8.61
C SER A 164 -26.83 -10.99 -9.65
N VAL A 165 -27.34 -11.92 -10.46
CA VAL A 165 -28.59 -11.78 -11.23
C VAL A 165 -29.72 -12.32 -10.38
#